data_AF-A0A941UWT2-F1
#
_entry.id   AF-A0A941UWT2-F1
#
_cell.length_a   1.000
_cell.length_b   1.000
_cell.length_c   1.000
_cell.angle_alpha   90.00
_cell.angle_beta   90.00
_cell.angle_gamma   90.00
#
_symmetry.space_group_name_H-M   'P 1'
#
loop_
_entity.id
_entity.type
_entity.pdbx_description
1 polymer ?
#
loop_
_entity_poly.entity_id
_entity_poly.type
_entity_poly.pdbx_seq_one_letter_code
_entity_poly.pdbx_strand_id
1 'polypeptide(L)'
;GNISIFWFDHGWFWFIPLADGATSVGAVCWPYYLKARKSDPTTFLHETIALCPAIAERLKDAELLGPVTATGNYSYTSERMSGEGYIMLGDAFAFIDPVFSSGVYLAMNSAFLGADTVDVCLRQPHRAARALKQFDAAIRRGLATFSWFIYRITTPVFRDLFMHPRDIFRIEQAMLSLLAGDIFRPSPVHSRLALFKGLYYFMNLLDSRRSFAAWRRRRMAIRDPQAEAATAAAR
;
A
#
# COMPACT_ATOMS: atom_id res chain seq x y z
N GLY A 1 8.65 18.57 8.41
CA GLY A 1 7.18 18.75 8.38
C GLY A 1 6.49 17.40 8.41
N ASN A 2 5.15 17.37 8.53
CA ASN A 2 4.40 16.11 8.52
C ASN A 2 4.22 15.56 7.10
N ILE A 3 4.22 14.23 6.95
CA ILE A 3 3.74 13.56 5.74
C ILE A 3 2.23 13.80 5.62
N SER A 4 1.77 14.17 4.43
CA SER A 4 0.35 14.42 4.16
C SER A 4 -0.13 13.62 2.96
N ILE A 5 -1.39 13.21 2.99
CA ILE A 5 -2.06 12.49 1.90
C ILE A 5 -3.26 13.32 1.47
N PHE A 6 -3.34 13.64 0.17
CA PHE A 6 -4.45 14.41 -0.39
C PHE A 6 -5.24 13.54 -1.37
N TRP A 7 -6.50 13.26 -1.04
CA TRP A 7 -7.40 12.50 -1.92
C TRP A 7 -8.02 13.40 -2.98
N PHE A 8 -8.19 12.88 -4.19
CA PHE A 8 -8.94 13.50 -5.27
C PHE A 8 -9.67 12.42 -6.08
N ASP A 9 -10.45 12.82 -7.08
CA ASP A 9 -11.36 11.91 -7.80
C ASP A 9 -10.65 10.75 -8.53
N HIS A 10 -9.38 10.94 -8.92
CA HIS A 10 -8.63 9.94 -9.68
C HIS A 10 -7.53 9.23 -8.89
N GLY A 11 -7.45 9.45 -7.57
CA GLY A 11 -6.42 8.83 -6.73
C GLY A 11 -6.06 9.65 -5.50
N TRP A 12 -4.76 9.71 -5.18
CA TRP A 12 -4.25 10.49 -4.07
C TRP A 12 -2.84 11.00 -4.33
N PHE A 13 -2.43 12.04 -3.60
CA PHE A 13 -1.06 12.56 -3.62
C PHE A 13 -0.32 12.24 -2.32
N TRP A 14 0.95 11.88 -2.41
CA TRP A 14 1.86 12.02 -1.28
C TRP A 14 2.47 13.42 -1.25
N PHE A 15 2.71 13.92 -0.04
CA PHE A 15 3.46 15.14 0.22
C PHE A 15 4.43 14.86 1.37
N ILE A 16 5.72 14.77 1.07
CA ILE A 16 6.76 14.34 2.02
C ILE A 16 7.83 15.42 2.10
N PRO A 17 7.84 16.24 3.17
CA PRO A 17 8.93 17.18 3.42
C PRO A 17 10.24 16.44 3.67
N LEU A 18 11.31 16.89 3.03
CA LEU A 18 12.66 16.36 3.18
C LEU A 18 13.49 17.26 4.12
N ALA A 19 14.62 16.73 4.59
CA ALA A 19 15.45 17.40 5.61
C ALA A 19 16.18 18.65 5.07
N ASP A 20 16.41 18.71 3.76
CA ASP A 20 17.07 19.81 3.04
C ASP A 20 16.12 20.95 2.66
N GLY A 21 14.84 20.88 3.09
CA GLY A 21 13.80 21.85 2.75
C GLY A 21 13.06 21.55 1.46
N ALA A 22 13.52 20.57 0.65
CA ALA A 22 12.75 20.11 -0.51
C ALA A 22 11.50 19.33 -0.06
N THR A 23 10.55 19.13 -0.97
CA THR A 23 9.38 18.28 -0.72
C THR A 23 9.22 17.30 -1.87
N SER A 24 9.16 16.01 -1.55
CA SER A 24 8.77 14.99 -2.51
C SER A 24 7.24 14.98 -2.66
N VAL A 25 6.78 15.12 -3.90
CA VAL A 25 5.36 15.10 -4.26
C VAL A 25 5.15 14.15 -5.43
N GLY A 26 4.09 13.36 -5.37
CA GLY A 26 3.69 12.51 -6.48
C GLY A 26 2.23 12.11 -6.40
N ALA A 27 1.67 11.86 -7.57
CA ALA A 27 0.29 11.45 -7.74
C ALA A 27 0.22 9.93 -7.96
N VAL A 28 -0.53 9.24 -7.09
CA VAL A 28 -0.88 7.83 -7.25
C VAL A 28 -2.30 7.77 -7.80
N CYS A 29 -2.42 7.37 -9.06
CA CYS A 29 -3.66 7.47 -9.81
C CYS A 29 -4.16 6.11 -10.30
N TRP A 30 -5.47 6.01 -10.51
CA TRP A 30 -6.08 4.81 -11.09
C TRP A 30 -5.60 4.56 -12.53
N PRO A 31 -5.50 3.29 -12.98
CA PRO A 31 -5.02 2.95 -14.31
C PRO A 31 -5.74 3.69 -15.45
N TYR A 32 -7.06 3.85 -15.39
CA TYR A 32 -7.81 4.54 -16.44
C TYR A 32 -7.37 6.00 -16.62
N TYR A 33 -7.03 6.68 -15.51
CA TYR A 33 -6.63 8.08 -15.54
C TYR A 33 -5.21 8.24 -16.07
N LEU A 34 -4.27 7.39 -15.59
CA LEU A 34 -2.88 7.39 -16.10
C LEU A 34 -2.82 7.07 -17.59
N LYS A 35 -3.64 6.14 -18.08
CA LYS A 35 -3.67 5.75 -19.49
C LYS A 35 -4.38 6.75 -20.40
N ALA A 36 -5.21 7.62 -19.84
CA ALA A 36 -5.86 8.70 -20.59
C ALA A 36 -4.95 9.93 -20.78
N ARG A 37 -3.76 9.95 -20.16
CA ARG A 37 -2.77 11.02 -20.31
C ARG A 37 -2.38 11.20 -21.78
N LYS A 38 -2.40 12.44 -22.24
CA LYS A 38 -1.92 12.85 -23.57
C LYS A 38 -0.65 13.71 -23.53
N SER A 39 -0.35 14.24 -22.35
CA SER A 39 0.76 15.13 -22.06
C SER A 39 1.99 14.36 -21.56
N ASP A 40 3.14 15.04 -21.54
CA ASP A 40 4.34 14.51 -20.89
C ASP A 40 4.14 14.42 -19.36
N PRO A 41 4.96 13.65 -18.62
CA PRO A 41 4.80 13.46 -17.18
C PRO A 41 4.76 14.76 -16.36
N THR A 42 5.52 15.78 -16.75
CA THR A 42 5.59 17.05 -16.02
C THR A 42 4.29 17.81 -16.17
N THR A 43 3.86 18.03 -17.42
CA THR A 43 2.58 18.70 -17.71
C THR A 43 1.41 17.95 -17.05
N PHE A 44 1.39 16.61 -17.16
CA PHE A 44 0.34 15.80 -16.53
C PHE A 44 0.32 15.92 -15.00
N LEU A 45 1.48 15.97 -14.34
CA LEU A 45 1.53 16.17 -12.90
C LEU A 45 0.95 17.53 -12.50
N HIS A 46 1.28 18.61 -13.22
CA HIS A 46 0.72 19.94 -12.97
C HIS A 46 -0.80 19.99 -13.20
N GLU A 47 -1.29 19.39 -14.30
CA GLU A 47 -2.73 19.25 -14.57
C GLU A 47 -3.43 18.49 -13.44
N THR A 48 -2.81 17.41 -12.95
CA THR A 48 -3.36 16.61 -11.85
C THR A 48 -3.36 17.41 -10.54
N ILE A 49 -2.29 18.16 -10.23
CA ILE A 49 -2.17 19.02 -9.03
C ILE A 49 -3.31 20.05 -9.00
N ALA A 50 -3.65 20.65 -10.15
CA ALA A 50 -4.72 21.62 -10.26
C ALA A 50 -6.12 21.05 -9.90
N LEU A 51 -6.32 19.73 -9.99
CA LEU A 51 -7.55 19.06 -9.57
C LEU A 51 -7.70 18.93 -8.05
N CYS A 52 -6.67 19.27 -7.28
CA CYS A 52 -6.68 19.21 -5.82
C CYS A 52 -6.29 20.59 -5.24
N PRO A 53 -7.25 21.48 -4.95
CA PRO A 53 -6.95 22.85 -4.50
C PRO A 53 -6.04 22.91 -3.26
N ALA A 54 -6.16 21.95 -2.34
CA ALA A 54 -5.35 21.89 -1.13
C ALA A 54 -3.86 21.65 -1.43
N ILE A 55 -3.51 20.85 -2.44
CA ILE A 55 -2.10 20.64 -2.81
C ILE A 55 -1.58 21.77 -3.69
N ALA A 56 -2.41 22.28 -4.61
CA ALA A 56 -2.07 23.43 -5.44
C ALA A 56 -1.71 24.66 -4.57
N GLU A 57 -2.48 24.93 -3.53
CA GLU A 57 -2.18 26.03 -2.58
C GLU A 57 -0.85 25.82 -1.85
N ARG A 58 -0.52 24.58 -1.47
CA ARG A 58 0.77 24.29 -0.80
C ARG A 58 1.98 24.37 -1.72
N LEU A 59 1.77 24.27 -3.03
CA LEU A 59 2.83 24.28 -4.04
C LEU A 59 2.89 25.58 -4.84
N LYS A 60 2.07 26.57 -4.52
CA LYS A 60 1.94 27.81 -5.32
C LYS A 60 3.26 28.56 -5.54
N ASP A 61 4.16 28.51 -4.56
CA ASP A 61 5.48 29.16 -4.57
C ASP A 61 6.63 28.14 -4.71
N ALA A 62 6.32 26.88 -5.01
CA ALA A 62 7.31 25.81 -5.11
C ALA A 62 7.92 25.75 -6.52
N GLU A 63 9.24 25.54 -6.57
CA GLU A 63 9.96 25.28 -7.81
C GLU A 63 10.24 23.78 -7.98
N LEU A 64 10.10 23.28 -9.21
CA LEU A 64 10.42 21.90 -9.54
C LEU A 64 11.94 21.72 -9.66
N LEU A 65 12.54 20.92 -8.79
CA LEU A 65 14.00 20.72 -8.73
C LEU A 65 14.56 19.73 -9.76
N GLY A 66 13.72 19.00 -10.49
CA GLY A 66 14.18 17.96 -11.42
C GLY A 66 13.05 17.36 -12.28
N PRO A 67 13.36 16.44 -13.21
CA PRO A 67 12.38 15.88 -14.12
C PRO A 67 11.34 15.03 -13.38
N VAL A 68 10.08 15.14 -13.81
CA VAL A 68 9.00 14.29 -13.31
C VAL A 68 9.14 12.89 -13.89
N THR A 69 9.14 11.88 -13.01
CA THR A 69 9.16 10.48 -13.40
C THR A 69 7.78 9.84 -13.24
N ALA A 70 7.52 8.80 -14.03
CA ALA A 70 6.29 8.02 -13.93
C ALA A 70 6.62 6.53 -13.93
N THR A 71 6.02 5.80 -13.01
CA THR A 71 6.07 4.33 -12.96
C THR A 71 4.67 3.78 -12.85
N GLY A 72 4.43 2.62 -13.45
CA GLY A 72 3.15 1.93 -13.46
C GLY A 72 3.32 0.47 -13.09
N ASN A 73 2.21 -0.25 -12.91
CA ASN A 73 2.20 -1.70 -12.65
C ASN A 73 3.05 -2.14 -11.46
N TYR A 74 3.15 -1.29 -10.44
CA TYR A 74 3.99 -1.54 -9.28
C TYR A 74 3.36 -2.53 -8.30
N SER A 75 2.05 -2.78 -8.32
CA SER A 75 1.43 -3.74 -7.39
C SER A 75 1.49 -5.16 -7.93
N TYR A 76 2.25 -6.04 -7.29
CA TYR A 76 2.39 -7.44 -7.68
C TYR A 76 2.75 -8.35 -6.50
N THR A 77 2.66 -9.66 -6.72
CA THR A 77 3.15 -10.68 -5.79
C THR A 77 3.68 -11.85 -6.61
N SER A 78 4.94 -12.20 -6.40
CA SER A 78 5.59 -13.37 -6.99
C SER A 78 4.96 -14.66 -6.46
N GLU A 79 4.85 -15.68 -7.33
CA GLU A 79 4.26 -16.96 -6.93
C GLU A 79 5.13 -17.67 -5.87
N ARG A 80 6.46 -17.62 -6.06
CA ARG A 80 7.45 -18.28 -5.20
C ARG A 80 8.36 -17.23 -4.56
N MET A 81 8.59 -17.39 -3.25
CA MET A 81 9.50 -16.54 -2.48
C MET A 81 10.91 -17.13 -2.37
N SER A 82 11.06 -18.43 -2.61
CA SER A 82 12.33 -19.13 -2.46
C SER A 82 12.40 -20.31 -3.42
N GLY A 83 13.62 -20.70 -3.77
CA GLY A 83 13.92 -21.91 -4.53
C GLY A 83 15.34 -22.38 -4.27
N GLU A 84 15.86 -23.23 -5.14
CA GLU A 84 17.22 -23.72 -5.00
C GLU A 84 18.23 -22.56 -5.12
N GLY A 85 18.99 -22.33 -4.05
CA GLY A 85 20.02 -21.30 -4.02
C GLY A 85 19.52 -19.85 -3.89
N TYR A 86 18.23 -19.60 -3.66
CA TYR A 86 17.73 -18.22 -3.53
C TYR A 86 16.54 -18.05 -2.58
N ILE A 87 16.44 -16.84 -2.03
CA ILE A 87 15.24 -16.27 -1.40
C ILE A 87 15.00 -14.85 -1.93
N MET A 88 13.74 -14.43 -1.99
CA MET A 88 13.32 -13.09 -2.40
C MET A 88 12.96 -12.25 -1.16
N LEU A 89 13.42 -11.00 -1.16
CA LEU A 89 13.22 -10.05 -0.06
C LEU A 89 12.55 -8.77 -0.57
N GLY A 90 11.74 -8.13 0.27
CA GLY A 90 11.04 -6.88 -0.05
C GLY A 90 10.33 -6.93 -1.39
N ASP A 91 10.56 -5.90 -2.20
CA ASP A 91 9.94 -5.72 -3.51
C ASP A 91 10.26 -6.86 -4.49
N ALA A 92 11.34 -7.64 -4.30
CA ALA A 92 11.60 -8.80 -5.16
C ALA A 92 10.50 -9.88 -5.03
N PHE A 93 9.84 -9.96 -3.87
CA PHE A 93 8.70 -10.86 -3.68
C PHE A 93 7.36 -10.19 -3.94
N ALA A 94 7.11 -9.02 -3.36
CA ALA A 94 5.83 -8.35 -3.50
C ALA A 94 5.95 -6.85 -3.26
N PHE A 95 5.16 -6.09 -4.00
CA PHE A 95 4.98 -4.66 -3.78
C PHE A 95 3.49 -4.37 -3.71
N ILE A 96 3.11 -3.52 -2.76
CA ILE A 96 1.73 -3.11 -2.50
C ILE A 96 1.66 -1.59 -2.46
N ASP A 97 0.46 -1.03 -2.63
CA ASP A 97 0.26 0.42 -2.75
C ASP A 97 0.92 1.22 -1.58
N PRO A 98 1.62 2.33 -1.89
CA PRO A 98 2.48 3.01 -0.93
C PRO A 98 1.74 3.94 0.05
N VAL A 99 0.41 3.93 0.09
CA VAL A 99 -0.41 4.84 0.93
C VAL A 99 -0.02 4.88 2.41
N PHE A 100 0.55 3.79 2.95
CA PHE A 100 1.02 3.72 4.33
C PHE A 100 2.54 3.73 4.50
N SER A 101 3.30 4.00 3.43
CA SER A 101 4.77 4.04 3.46
C SER A 101 5.42 2.77 4.05
N SER A 102 4.78 1.61 3.90
CA SER A 102 5.19 0.36 4.55
C SER A 102 6.27 -0.42 3.79
N GLY A 103 6.61 -0.03 2.56
CA GLY A 103 7.52 -0.79 1.69
C GLY A 103 8.91 -0.99 2.29
N VAL A 104 9.56 0.09 2.73
CA VAL A 104 10.90 0.03 3.36
C VAL A 104 10.87 -0.81 4.63
N TYR A 105 9.82 -0.67 5.45
CA TYR A 105 9.65 -1.48 6.65
C TYR A 105 9.53 -2.99 6.31
N LEU A 106 8.69 -3.35 5.35
CA LEU A 106 8.52 -4.72 4.91
C LEU A 106 9.82 -5.29 4.32
N ALA A 107 10.56 -4.51 3.54
CA ALA A 107 11.86 -4.89 3.00
C ALA A 107 12.86 -5.18 4.13
N MET A 108 13.03 -4.25 5.09
CA MET A 108 13.93 -4.44 6.22
C MET A 108 13.53 -5.64 7.09
N ASN A 109 12.25 -5.78 7.43
CA ASN A 109 11.77 -6.92 8.20
C ASN A 109 12.00 -8.24 7.46
N SER A 110 11.77 -8.28 6.15
CA SER A 110 12.09 -9.45 5.34
C SER A 110 13.59 -9.75 5.31
N ALA A 111 14.45 -8.74 5.32
CA ALA A 111 15.89 -8.91 5.36
C ALA A 111 16.37 -9.54 6.68
N PHE A 112 15.84 -9.09 7.83
CA PHE A 112 16.15 -9.72 9.13
C PHE A 112 15.75 -11.20 9.16
N LEU A 113 14.49 -11.50 8.81
CA LEU A 113 14.01 -12.88 8.79
C LEU A 113 14.73 -13.73 7.72
N GLY A 114 15.08 -13.13 6.59
CA GLY A 114 15.79 -13.77 5.50
C GLY A 114 17.21 -14.14 5.90
N ALA A 115 17.93 -13.25 6.59
CA ALA A 115 19.27 -13.52 7.10
C ALA A 115 19.29 -14.71 8.08
N ASP A 116 18.37 -14.73 9.05
CA ASP A 116 18.21 -15.85 9.99
C ASP A 116 17.89 -17.17 9.25
N THR A 117 17.06 -17.08 8.21
CA THR A 117 16.67 -18.25 7.40
C THR A 117 17.84 -18.79 6.60
N VAL A 118 18.62 -17.92 5.96
CA VAL A 118 19.84 -18.30 5.21
C VAL A 118 20.86 -18.93 6.15
N ASP A 119 21.03 -18.38 7.35
CA ASP A 119 21.95 -18.94 8.35
C ASP A 119 21.60 -20.40 8.70
N VAL A 120 20.31 -20.68 8.94
CA VAL A 120 19.82 -22.05 9.17
C VAL A 120 20.04 -22.93 7.95
N CYS A 121 19.77 -22.44 6.74
CA CYS A 121 19.98 -23.21 5.51
C CYS A 121 21.44 -23.62 5.32
N LEU A 122 22.39 -22.72 5.62
CA LEU A 122 23.83 -22.97 5.46
C LEU A 122 24.40 -23.85 6.57
N ARG A 123 24.03 -23.62 7.83
CA ARG A 123 24.60 -24.33 9.00
C ARG A 123 23.87 -25.62 9.35
N GLN A 124 22.57 -25.71 9.04
CA GLN A 124 21.72 -26.85 9.39
C GLN A 124 20.87 -27.29 8.17
N PRO A 125 21.48 -27.88 7.12
CA PRO A 125 20.77 -28.22 5.88
C PRO A 125 19.54 -29.11 6.10
N HIS A 126 19.57 -30.00 7.09
CA HIS A 126 18.42 -30.84 7.47
C HIS A 126 17.18 -30.05 7.96
N ARG A 127 17.34 -28.76 8.29
CA ARG A 127 16.24 -27.86 8.70
C ARG A 127 15.87 -26.83 7.63
N ALA A 128 16.61 -26.74 6.53
CA ALA A 128 16.46 -25.71 5.50
C ALA A 128 15.01 -25.62 4.98
N ALA A 129 14.40 -26.75 4.63
CA ALA A 129 13.02 -26.80 4.13
C ALA A 129 12.00 -26.22 5.13
N ARG A 130 12.19 -26.50 6.43
CA ARG A 130 11.33 -25.96 7.48
C ARG A 130 11.55 -24.46 7.67
N ALA A 131 12.80 -24.00 7.67
CA ALA A 131 13.15 -22.58 7.81
C ALA A 131 12.55 -21.75 6.68
N LEU A 132 12.72 -22.18 5.42
CA LEU A 132 12.14 -21.52 4.25
C LEU A 132 10.61 -21.45 4.32
N LYS A 133 9.94 -22.52 4.75
CA LYS A 133 8.48 -22.52 4.94
C LYS A 133 8.03 -21.54 6.03
N GLN A 134 8.78 -21.43 7.11
CA GLN A 134 8.49 -20.49 8.21
C GLN A 134 8.68 -19.04 7.77
N PHE A 135 9.75 -18.77 7.00
CA PHE A 135 10.01 -17.48 6.37
C PHE A 135 8.86 -17.06 5.44
N ASP A 136 8.49 -17.90 4.47
CA ASP A 136 7.40 -17.63 3.53
C ASP A 136 6.08 -17.35 4.27
N ALA A 137 5.73 -18.16 5.27
CA ALA A 137 4.54 -17.95 6.08
C ALA A 137 4.58 -16.65 6.91
N ALA A 138 5.75 -16.23 7.41
CA ALA A 138 5.89 -14.98 8.15
C ALA A 138 5.67 -13.76 7.23
N ILE A 139 6.33 -13.74 6.07
CA ILE A 139 6.22 -12.64 5.11
C ILE A 139 4.80 -12.54 4.54
N ARG A 140 4.19 -13.66 4.15
CA ARG A 140 2.81 -13.69 3.64
C ARG A 140 1.80 -13.20 4.67
N ARG A 141 1.97 -13.51 5.95
CA ARG A 141 1.10 -13.00 7.03
C ARG A 141 1.22 -11.48 7.19
N GLY A 142 2.43 -10.95 7.14
CA GLY A 142 2.67 -9.51 7.16
C GLY A 142 2.00 -8.80 5.99
N LEU A 143 2.25 -9.28 4.77
CA LEU A 143 1.64 -8.74 3.55
C LEU A 143 0.11 -8.83 3.56
N ALA A 144 -0.46 -9.97 3.95
CA ALA A 144 -1.91 -10.14 4.05
C ALA A 144 -2.53 -9.14 5.04
N THR A 145 -1.80 -8.81 6.11
CA THR A 145 -2.25 -7.81 7.09
C THR A 145 -2.26 -6.42 6.46
N PHE A 146 -1.14 -5.93 5.93
CA PHE A 146 -1.07 -4.61 5.30
C PHE A 146 -2.04 -4.47 4.12
N SER A 147 -2.09 -5.44 3.21
CA SER A 147 -2.98 -5.44 2.05
C SER A 147 -4.45 -5.36 2.45
N TRP A 148 -4.85 -5.97 3.58
CA TRP A 148 -6.23 -5.88 4.05
C TRP A 148 -6.64 -4.43 4.33
N PHE A 149 -5.75 -3.64 4.94
CA PHE A 149 -5.97 -2.22 5.27
C PHE A 149 -5.86 -1.35 4.01
N ILE A 150 -4.79 -1.51 3.23
CA ILE A 150 -4.54 -0.75 2.00
C ILE A 150 -5.71 -0.86 1.02
N TYR A 151 -6.24 -2.07 0.81
CA TYR A 151 -7.37 -2.26 -0.10
C TYR A 151 -8.70 -1.72 0.43
N ARG A 152 -8.79 -1.42 1.73
CA ARG A 152 -10.01 -0.90 2.34
C ARG A 152 -9.96 0.59 2.59
N ILE A 153 -8.80 1.25 2.54
CA ILE A 153 -8.67 2.68 2.81
C ILE A 153 -9.54 3.56 1.91
N THR A 154 -9.80 3.12 0.68
CA THR A 154 -10.67 3.87 -0.26
C THR A 154 -12.15 3.56 -0.12
N THR A 155 -12.55 2.69 0.82
CA THR A 155 -13.96 2.44 1.08
C THR A 155 -14.54 3.58 1.92
N PRO A 156 -15.78 4.03 1.67
CA PRO A 156 -16.39 5.12 2.45
C PRO A 156 -16.36 4.84 3.94
N VAL A 157 -16.71 3.62 4.35
CA VAL A 157 -16.71 3.19 5.76
C VAL A 157 -15.33 3.34 6.40
N PHE A 158 -14.27 2.88 5.72
CA PHE A 158 -12.92 3.02 6.25
C PHE A 158 -12.45 4.47 6.22
N ARG A 159 -12.78 5.23 5.17
CA ARG A 159 -12.45 6.66 5.06
C ARG A 159 -13.11 7.45 6.18
N ASP A 160 -14.37 7.18 6.51
CA ASP A 160 -15.08 7.83 7.60
C ASP A 160 -14.45 7.47 8.96
N LEU A 161 -14.11 6.18 9.14
CA LEU A 161 -13.42 5.70 10.33
C LEU A 161 -12.00 6.28 10.49
N PHE A 162 -11.34 6.58 9.38
CA PHE A 162 -9.96 7.08 9.31
C PHE A 162 -9.86 8.60 9.40
N MET A 163 -10.72 9.32 8.67
CA MET A 163 -10.68 10.78 8.56
C MET A 163 -11.44 11.48 9.68
N HIS A 164 -12.34 10.77 10.36
CA HIS A 164 -13.04 11.25 11.54
C HIS A 164 -12.89 10.24 12.68
N PRO A 165 -11.68 10.08 13.24
CA PRO A 165 -11.45 9.19 14.37
C PRO A 165 -12.24 9.73 15.56
N ARG A 166 -13.47 9.23 15.74
CA ARG A 166 -14.08 9.24 17.06
C ARG A 166 -13.34 8.17 17.84
N ASP A 167 -12.94 8.46 19.08
CA ASP A 167 -12.16 7.56 19.97
C ASP A 167 -12.95 6.31 20.42
N ILE A 168 -13.90 5.88 19.60
CA ILE A 168 -14.70 4.69 19.75
C ILE A 168 -13.75 3.51 19.53
N PHE A 169 -13.55 2.70 20.58
CA PHE A 169 -12.76 1.46 20.56
C PHE A 169 -11.24 1.61 20.27
N ARG A 170 -10.63 2.79 20.45
CA ARG A 170 -9.16 3.01 20.28
C ARG A 170 -8.63 2.55 18.92
N ILE A 171 -9.43 2.77 17.88
CA ILE A 171 -9.14 2.39 16.50
C ILE A 171 -7.86 3.06 16.01
N GLU A 172 -7.68 4.33 16.35
CA GLU A 172 -6.46 5.09 16.05
C GLU A 172 -5.21 4.37 16.58
N GLN A 173 -5.24 3.83 17.80
CA GLN A 173 -4.12 3.09 18.38
C GLN A 173 -3.82 1.79 17.64
N ALA A 174 -4.85 1.03 17.24
CA ALA A 174 -4.65 -0.19 16.46
C ALA A 174 -4.05 0.12 15.09
N MET A 175 -4.41 1.26 14.50
CA MET A 175 -3.84 1.75 13.26
C MET A 175 -2.40 2.26 13.43
N LEU A 176 -2.13 3.04 14.47
CA LEU A 176 -0.77 3.47 14.82
C LEU A 176 0.14 2.26 15.06
N SER A 177 -0.35 1.21 15.73
CA SER A 177 0.41 -0.04 15.91
C SER A 177 0.68 -0.77 14.59
N LEU A 178 -0.30 -0.81 13.68
CA LEU A 178 -0.11 -1.36 12.34
C LEU A 178 0.95 -0.57 11.56
N LEU A 179 0.82 0.77 11.55
CA LEU A 179 1.74 1.69 10.86
C LEU A 179 3.14 1.67 11.48
N ALA A 180 3.25 1.44 12.79
CA ALA A 180 4.50 1.25 13.50
C ALA A 180 5.15 -0.14 13.26
N GLY A 181 4.49 -1.03 12.52
CA GLY A 181 5.03 -2.34 12.21
C GLY A 181 4.94 -3.36 13.34
N ASP A 182 4.07 -3.17 14.35
CA ASP A 182 3.93 -4.11 15.48
C ASP A 182 3.21 -5.44 15.11
N ILE A 183 3.30 -5.84 13.84
CA ILE A 183 2.58 -6.98 13.24
C ILE A 183 3.42 -8.26 13.24
N PHE A 184 4.74 -8.11 13.30
CA PHE A 184 5.69 -9.23 13.30
C PHE A 184 6.10 -9.66 14.71
N ARG A 185 5.58 -9.00 15.76
CA ARG A 185 5.80 -9.35 17.17
C ARG A 185 4.51 -9.88 17.80
N PRO A 186 4.59 -10.85 18.74
CA PRO A 186 3.43 -11.29 19.52
C PRO A 186 3.02 -10.16 20.49
N SER A 187 2.11 -9.30 20.03
CA SER A 187 1.63 -8.11 20.75
C SER A 187 0.10 -8.18 20.95
N PRO A 188 -0.48 -7.51 21.98
CA PRO A 188 -1.93 -7.37 22.15
C PRO A 188 -2.63 -6.69 20.96
N VAL A 189 -1.86 -6.19 19.99
CA VAL A 189 -2.35 -5.59 18.75
C VAL A 189 -3.20 -6.57 17.95
N HIS A 190 -2.93 -7.88 17.95
CA HIS A 190 -3.72 -8.83 17.16
C HIS A 190 -5.21 -8.89 17.54
N SER A 191 -5.54 -8.86 18.84
CA SER A 191 -6.93 -8.86 19.30
C SER A 191 -7.63 -7.54 18.96
N ARG A 192 -6.91 -6.43 19.00
CA ARG A 192 -7.41 -5.10 18.58
C ARG A 192 -7.65 -5.03 17.08
N LEU A 193 -6.75 -5.59 16.27
CA LEU A 193 -6.95 -5.70 14.83
C LEU A 193 -8.14 -6.59 14.49
N ALA A 194 -8.36 -7.69 15.23
CA ALA A 194 -9.53 -8.54 15.05
C ALA A 194 -10.83 -7.80 15.40
N LEU A 195 -10.86 -7.06 16.51
CA LEU A 195 -12.00 -6.21 16.88
C LEU A 195 -12.28 -5.15 15.81
N PHE A 196 -11.24 -4.47 15.31
CA PHE A 196 -11.36 -3.51 14.23
C PHE A 196 -11.99 -4.14 12.97
N LYS A 197 -11.51 -5.32 12.57
CA LYS A 197 -12.08 -6.05 11.43
C LYS A 197 -13.55 -6.38 11.65
N GLY A 198 -13.92 -6.84 12.86
CA GLY A 198 -15.31 -7.12 13.23
C GLY A 198 -16.20 -5.88 13.11
N LEU A 199 -15.75 -4.76 13.68
CA LEU A 199 -16.47 -3.48 13.59
C LEU A 199 -16.62 -3.01 12.14
N TYR A 200 -15.55 -3.10 11.35
CA TYR A 200 -15.60 -2.77 9.92
C TYR A 200 -16.68 -3.58 9.19
N TYR A 201 -16.73 -4.90 9.39
CA TYR A 201 -17.74 -5.74 8.74
C TYR A 201 -19.16 -5.43 9.24
N PHE A 202 -19.32 -5.15 10.54
CA PHE A 202 -20.60 -4.73 11.11
C PHE A 202 -21.10 -3.41 10.50
N MET A 203 -20.25 -2.38 10.42
CA MET A 203 -20.59 -1.10 9.80
C MET A 203 -20.87 -1.25 8.30
N ASN A 204 -20.13 -2.12 7.61
CA ASN A 204 -20.36 -2.41 6.19
C ASN A 204 -21.72 -3.09 5.95
N LEU A 205 -22.16 -3.97 6.86
CA LEU A 205 -23.50 -4.55 6.83
C LEU A 205 -24.60 -3.50 7.02
N LEU A 206 -24.42 -2.59 7.99
CA LEU A 206 -25.35 -1.49 8.24
C LEU A 206 -25.44 -0.51 7.06
N ASP A 207 -24.32 -0.23 6.39
CA ASP A 207 -24.25 0.65 5.21
C ASP A 207 -24.03 -0.13 3.90
N SER A 208 -24.77 -1.23 3.75
CA SER A 208 -24.62 -2.18 2.64
C SER A 208 -24.82 -1.54 1.26
N ARG A 209 -25.76 -0.59 1.13
CA ARG A 209 -26.04 0.11 -0.13
C ARG A 209 -24.86 0.97 -0.60
N ARG A 210 -24.29 1.80 0.27
CA ARG A 210 -23.13 2.64 -0.08
C ARG A 210 -21.88 1.80 -0.27
N SER A 211 -21.69 0.77 0.56
CA SER A 211 -20.56 -0.14 0.46
C SER A 211 -20.56 -0.92 -0.87
N PHE A 212 -21.72 -1.41 -1.31
CA PHE A 212 -21.85 -2.07 -2.60
C PHE A 212 -21.61 -1.12 -3.79
N ALA A 213 -22.17 0.10 -3.74
CA ALA A 213 -21.94 1.11 -4.78
C ALA A 213 -20.45 1.50 -4.87
N ALA A 214 -19.77 1.67 -3.73
CA ALA A 214 -18.34 1.96 -3.68
C ALA A 214 -17.49 0.80 -4.20
N TRP A 215 -17.81 -0.44 -3.83
CA TRP A 215 -17.15 -1.63 -4.35
C TRP A 215 -17.27 -1.71 -5.87
N ARG A 216 -18.47 -1.48 -6.41
CA ARG A 216 -18.71 -1.50 -7.86
C ARG A 216 -17.90 -0.43 -8.60
N ARG A 217 -17.84 0.80 -8.05
CA ARG A 217 -17.02 1.89 -8.59
C ARG A 217 -15.52 1.56 -8.56
N ARG A 218 -15.01 1.06 -7.44
CA ARG A 218 -13.60 0.67 -7.29
C ARG A 218 -13.22 -0.42 -8.30
N ARG A 219 -14.08 -1.42 -8.49
CA ARG A 219 -13.84 -2.49 -9.47
C ARG A 219 -13.73 -1.95 -10.90
N MET A 220 -14.50 -0.92 -11.24
CA MET A 220 -14.38 -0.26 -12.54
C MET A 220 -13.13 0.63 -12.62
N ALA A 221 -12.75 1.32 -11.56
CA ALA A 221 -11.60 2.22 -11.53
C ALA A 221 -10.24 1.50 -11.59
N ILE A 222 -10.12 0.33 -10.95
CA ILE A 222 -8.87 -0.46 -10.91
C ILE A 222 -8.71 -1.33 -12.16
N ARG A 223 -9.77 -1.49 -12.95
CA ARG A 223 -9.72 -2.31 -14.16
C ARG A 223 -8.72 -1.73 -15.14
N ASP A 224 -7.87 -2.61 -15.65
CA ASP A 224 -7.00 -2.33 -16.77
C ASP A 224 -7.49 -3.15 -17.99
N PRO A 225 -8.26 -2.53 -18.91
CA PRO A 225 -8.79 -3.22 -20.08
C PRO A 225 -7.68 -3.80 -21.00
N GLN A 226 -6.51 -3.16 -21.06
CA GLN A 226 -5.41 -3.61 -21.90
C GLN A 226 -4.70 -4.82 -21.29
N ALA A 227 -4.54 -4.86 -19.96
CA ALA A 227 -4.02 -6.03 -19.26
C ALA A 227 -4.99 -7.22 -19.30
N GLU A 228 -6.30 -6.98 -19.16
CA GLU A 228 -7.32 -8.02 -19.33
C GLU A 228 -7.30 -8.60 -20.76
N ALA A 229 -7.15 -7.75 -21.79
CA ALA A 229 -7.03 -8.19 -23.19
C ALA A 229 -5.76 -9.00 -23.46
N ALA A 230 -4.60 -8.58 -22.92
CA ALA A 230 -3.35 -9.32 -23.04
C ALA A 230 -3.40 -10.69 -22.34
N THR A 231 -4.05 -10.77 -21.18
CA THR A 231 -4.24 -12.03 -20.44
C THR A 231 -5.20 -12.98 -21.18
N ALA A 232 -6.23 -12.44 -21.83
CA ALA A 232 -7.15 -13.23 -22.64
C ALA A 232 -6.51 -13.75 -23.93
N ALA A 233 -5.58 -12.99 -24.53
CA ALA A 233 -4.84 -13.40 -25.71
C ALA A 233 -3.74 -14.44 -25.43
N ALA A 234 -3.30 -14.56 -24.17
CA ALA A 234 -2.30 -15.53 -23.71
C ALA A 234 -2.90 -16.87 -23.23
N ARG A 235 -4.22 -17.04 -23.31
CA ARG A 235 -4.96 -18.27 -23.00
C ARG A 235 -5.49 -18.91 -24.27
#